data_AF-A0A7V2TUJ1-F1
#
_entry.id   AF-A0A7V2TUJ1-F1
#
_cell.length_a   1.000
_cell.length_b   1.000
_cell.length_c   1.000
_cell.angle_alpha   90.00
_cell.angle_beta   90.00
_cell.angle_gamma   90.00
#
_symmetry.space_group_name_H-M   'P 1'
#
loop_
_entity.id
_entity.type
_entity.pdbx_description
1 polymer ?
#
loop_
_entity_poly.entity_id
_entity_poly.type
_entity_poly.pdbx_seq_one_letter_code
_entity_poly.pdbx_strand_id
1 'polypeptide(L)' 'LGVRGEEKKDLDGVVETIIKVGAILRKCERISDLEINPLMVYEHGRGVKAVDVRILLTSGKKGA' A
#
# COMPACT_ATOMS: atom_id res chain seq x y z
N LEU A 1 1.59 -13.06 10.24
CA LEU A 1 1.80 -14.01 11.35
C LEU A 1 0.56 -13.95 12.24
N GLY A 2 -0.04 -15.09 12.57
CA GLY A 2 -1.07 -15.17 13.61
C GLY A 2 -0.43 -15.65 14.91
N VAL A 3 -0.85 -15.12 16.07
CA VAL A 3 -0.48 -15.73 17.35
C VAL A 3 -1.24 -17.04 17.53
N ARG A 4 -0.78 -17.92 18.42
CA ARG A 4 -1.39 -19.25 18.61
C ARG A 4 -2.89 -19.09 18.96
N GLY A 5 -3.76 -19.53 18.06
CA GLY A 5 -5.22 -19.43 18.20
C GLY A 5 -5.91 -18.35 17.36
N GLU A 6 -5.15 -17.47 16.67
CA GLU A 6 -5.70 -16.48 15.75
C GLU A 6 -5.60 -16.90 14.28
N GLU A 7 -6.58 -16.46 13.48
CA GLU A 7 -6.54 -16.64 12.03
C GLU A 7 -5.35 -15.90 11.42
N LYS A 8 -4.73 -16.51 10.40
CA LYS A 8 -3.62 -15.88 9.67
C LYS A 8 -4.13 -14.61 8.99
N LYS A 9 -3.35 -13.54 9.07
CA LYS A 9 -3.58 -12.31 8.30
C LYS A 9 -3.40 -12.53 6.79
N ASP A 10 -4.08 -11.73 5.99
CA ASP A 10 -4.01 -11.77 4.52
C ASP A 10 -2.70 -11.19 4.00
N LEU A 11 -1.65 -12.02 4.00
CA LEU A 11 -0.34 -11.66 3.50
C LEU A 11 -0.33 -11.45 1.98
N ASP A 12 -1.14 -12.21 1.24
CA ASP A 12 -1.23 -12.07 -0.22
C ASP A 12 -1.81 -10.71 -0.60
N GLY A 13 -2.83 -10.24 0.14
CA GLY A 13 -3.37 -8.89 -0.02
C GLY A 13 -2.36 -7.78 0.30
N VAL A 14 -1.47 -8.00 1.28
CA VAL A 14 -0.36 -7.05 1.57
C VAL A 14 0.64 -7.02 0.42
N VAL A 15 1.07 -8.17 -0.08
CA VAL A 15 2.01 -8.28 -1.22
C VAL A 15 1.41 -7.61 -2.45
N GLU A 16 0.14 -7.88 -2.76
CA GLU A 16 -0.56 -7.26 -3.89
C GLU A 16 -0.63 -5.73 -3.73
N THR A 17 -0.87 -5.23 -2.52
CA THR A 17 -0.88 -3.78 -2.23
C THR A 17 0.47 -3.15 -2.50
N ILE A 18 1.57 -3.76 -2.05
CA ILE A 18 2.93 -3.26 -2.30
C ILE A 18 3.20 -3.19 -3.80
N ILE A 19 2.84 -4.24 -4.56
CA ILE A 19 3.02 -4.27 -6.01
C ILE A 19 2.19 -3.17 -6.70
N LYS A 20 0.93 -2.98 -6.30
CA LYS A 20 0.05 -1.93 -6.85
C LYS A 20 0.57 -0.52 -6.55
N VAL A 21 1.02 -0.27 -5.32
CA VAL A 21 1.66 1.00 -4.93
C VAL A 21 2.91 1.25 -5.78
N GLY A 22 3.79 0.25 -5.91
CA GLY A 22 4.96 0.36 -6.79
C GLY A 22 4.60 0.64 -8.24
N ALA A 23 3.53 0.04 -8.76
CA ALA A 23 3.05 0.31 -10.11
C ALA A 23 2.51 1.74 -10.27
N ILE A 24 1.82 2.28 -9.25
CA ILE A 24 1.34 3.68 -9.23
C ILE A 24 2.54 4.64 -9.26
N LEU A 25 3.54 4.42 -8.41
CA LEU A 25 4.74 5.25 -8.34
C LEU A 25 5.51 5.28 -9.67
N ARG A 26 5.60 4.14 -10.38
CA ARG A 26 6.22 4.09 -11.72
C ARG A 26 5.43 4.81 -12.80
N LYS A 27 4.10 4.81 -12.71
CA LYS A 27 3.22 5.42 -13.73
C LYS A 27 2.97 6.91 -13.50
N CYS A 28 3.13 7.38 -12.26
CA CYS A 28 2.88 8.77 -11.88
C CYS A 28 4.16 9.41 -11.33
N GLU A 29 5.01 9.90 -12.22
CA GLU A 29 6.31 10.50 -11.87
C GLU A 29 6.20 11.74 -10.96
N ARG A 30 5.01 12.35 -10.91
CA ARG A 30 4.72 13.51 -10.07
C ARG A 30 4.56 13.16 -8.59
N ILE A 31 4.33 11.90 -8.24
CA ILE A 31 4.25 11.48 -6.84
C ILE A 31 5.67 11.48 -6.27
N SER A 32 5.94 12.36 -5.31
CA SER A 32 7.21 12.35 -4.58
C SER A 32 7.18 11.31 -3.46
N ASP A 33 6.03 11.21 -2.78
CA ASP A 33 5.83 10.35 -1.63
C ASP A 33 4.39 9.81 -1.60
N LEU A 34 4.25 8.56 -1.18
CA LEU A 34 2.96 7.92 -0.94
C LEU A 34 3.06 7.13 0.36
N GLU A 35 2.17 7.44 1.29
CA GLU A 35 2.05 6.77 2.59
C GLU A 35 0.64 6.21 2.76
N ILE A 36 0.54 4.95 3.17
CA ILE A 36 -0.70 4.34 3.63
C ILE A 36 -0.53 4.05 5.12
N ASN A 37 -1.23 4.81 5.97
CA ASN A 37 -1.13 4.64 7.42
C ASN A 37 -2.42 5.08 8.11
N PRO A 38 -3.26 4.15 8.62
CA PRO A 38 -3.01 2.71 8.71
C PRO A 38 -3.47 1.92 7.46
N LEU A 39 -2.73 0.85 7.15
CA LEU A 39 -3.21 -0.25 6.31
C LEU A 39 -3.78 -1.34 7.22
N MET A 40 -5.10 -1.51 7.24
CA MET A 40 -5.74 -2.61 7.95
C MET A 40 -5.59 -3.91 7.15
N VAL A 41 -5.09 -4.96 7.81
CA VAL A 41 -4.97 -6.30 7.25
C VAL A 41 -5.95 -7.21 7.98
N TYR A 42 -6.89 -7.77 7.24
CA TYR A 42 -7.87 -8.70 7.78
C TYR A 42 -7.33 -10.14 7.74
N GLU A 43 -8.16 -11.07 8.17
CA GLU A 43 -7.90 -12.50 8.11
C GLU A 43 -7.75 -12.97 6.66
N HIS A 44 -7.05 -14.08 6.46
CA HIS A 44 -6.70 -14.61 5.14
C HIS A 44 -7.94 -14.78 4.25
N GLY A 45 -7.88 -14.24 3.03
CA GLY A 45 -8.98 -14.24 2.08
C GLY A 45 -9.99 -13.11 2.28
N ARG A 46 -9.87 -12.30 3.33
CA ARG A 46 -10.70 -11.11 3.57
C ARG A 46 -10.06 -9.81 3.12
N GLY A 47 -8.81 -9.87 2.64
CA GLY A 47 -8.13 -8.75 2.01
C GLY A 47 -7.60 -7.70 2.98
N VAL A 48 -7.39 -6.51 2.43
CA VAL A 48 -6.73 -5.38 3.08
C VAL A 48 -7.48 -4.09 2.77
N LYS A 49 -7.38 -3.10 3.67
CA LYS A 49 -8.00 -1.79 3.50
C LYS A 49 -7.04 -0.67 3.88
N ALA A 50 -6.76 0.22 2.93
CA ALA A 50 -6.14 1.51 3.20
C ALA A 50 -7.20 2.40 3.87
N VAL A 51 -7.02 2.71 5.16
CA VAL A 51 -7.97 3.53 5.92
C VAL A 51 -7.71 5.01 5.68
N ASP A 52 -6.43 5.37 5.59
CA ASP A 52 -5.96 6.70 5.24
C ASP A 52 -4.77 6.59 4.28
N VAL A 53 -4.66 7.57 3.38
CA VAL A 53 -3.60 7.65 2.38
C VAL A 53 -3.18 9.11 2.20
N ARG A 54 -1.87 9.37 2.35
CA ARG A 54 -1.28 10.67 2.06
C ARG A 54 -0.39 10.56 0.83
N ILE A 55 -0.58 11.47 -0.12
CA ILE A 55 0.22 11.57 -1.35
C ILE A 55 0.79 12.97 -1.43
N LEU A 56 2.12 13.06 -1.57
CA LEU A 56 2.81 14.31 -1.87
C LEU A 56 3.14 14.35 -3.36
N LEU A 57 2.90 15.51 -3.97
CA LEU A 57 3.19 15.75 -5.37
C LEU A 57 4.36 16.72 -5.49
N THR A 58 5.28 16.44 -6.40
CA THR A 58 6.31 17.42 -6.78
C THR A 58 5.77 18.39 -7.84
N SER A 59 6.22 19.64 -7.75
CA SER A 59 5.85 20.74 -8.66
C SER A 59 6.63 20.71 -9.98
N GLY A 60 7.60 19.81 -10.15
CA GLY A 60 8.46 19.73 -11.34
C GLY A 60 8.24 18.50 -12.21
N LYS A 61 8.47 18.63 -13.52
CA LYS A 61 8.76 17.47 -14.38
C LYS A 61 10.13 16.93 -13.97
N LYS A 62 10.28 15.61 -13.75
CA LYS A 62 11.60 14.98 -13.69
C LYS A 62 12.23 15.10 -15.09
N GLY A 63 13.23 15.97 -15.24
CA GLY A 63 13.99 16.13 -16.50
C GLY A 63 13.84 17.49 -17.18
N ALA A 64 14.11 18.58 -16.46
CA ALA A 64 14.69 19.79 -17.08
C ALA A 64 16.20 19.74 -16.91
#